data_AF-Q5BXX6-F1
#
_entry.id   AF-Q5BXX6-F1
#
_cell.length_a   1.000
_cell.length_b   1.000
_cell.length_c   1.000
_cell.angle_alpha   90.00
_cell.angle_beta   90.00
_cell.angle_gamma   90.00
#
_symmetry.space_group_name_H-M   'P 1'
#
loop_
_entity.id
_entity.type
_entity.pdbx_description
1 polymer ?
#
loop_
_entity_poly.entity_id
_entity_poly.type
_entity_poly.pdbx_seq_one_letter_code
_entity_poly.pdbx_strand_id
1 'polypeptide(L)'
;DSPNTYIINFPGEYIITVKDFLASLAASIAKESYSKQSNVVTLIDDNIDTKLSTSWHPVTFNLVYELPQFCAYFQSNYNKCIISNNESVRYVKHNLWILKPWNLGRGVAIVITDNLDRIIRTCDTNPLIASRYITDPVLFYRDDLQANVKFDIRYVVLLRSVKPLILYSYKVFWLRFANKPFILDDFDEYDRHFTVMNYRSADNLKQIHCDEFVELFDKQYPEHKWSKVESRIHQLLVDIFQAATKYPSPRGLTHSIQSRALYAVDLLLEWRPAVSLSASPKNDMYPVVCEVNFSPDCERACRYHPNFFNDVYSCLFLDRSPDLCNVHKLT
;
A
#
# COMPACT_ATOMS: atom_id res chain seq x y z
N ASP A 1 -34.09 15.64 10.61
CA ASP A 1 -33.23 15.03 9.58
C ASP A 1 -33.05 15.96 8.40
N SER A 2 -31.82 16.09 7.92
CA SER A 2 -31.44 16.96 6.79
C SER A 2 -30.98 16.09 5.61
N PRO A 3 -31.91 15.53 4.80
CA PRO A 3 -31.58 14.53 3.77
C PRO A 3 -30.66 15.06 2.66
N ASN A 4 -30.56 16.39 2.52
CA ASN A 4 -29.71 17.05 1.53
C ASN A 4 -28.35 17.51 2.11
N THR A 5 -27.99 17.05 3.30
CA THR A 5 -26.69 17.33 3.91
C THR A 5 -25.79 16.12 3.73
N TYR A 6 -24.61 16.34 3.15
CA TYR A 6 -23.58 15.32 3.02
C TYR A 6 -22.43 15.58 3.99
N ILE A 7 -21.78 14.50 4.41
CA ILE A 7 -20.53 14.54 5.18
C ILE A 7 -19.40 13.92 4.35
N ILE A 8 -18.16 14.33 4.63
CA ILE A 8 -16.98 13.99 3.84
C ILE A 8 -16.21 12.75 4.35
N ASN A 9 -16.85 11.96 5.21
CA ASN A 9 -16.29 10.78 5.84
C ASN A 9 -17.33 9.67 5.99
N PHE A 10 -16.87 8.42 6.13
CA PHE A 10 -17.74 7.28 6.45
C PHE A 10 -17.54 6.86 7.91
N PRO A 11 -18.62 6.54 8.66
CA PRO A 11 -18.46 5.93 9.97
C PRO A 11 -17.75 4.59 9.83
N GLY A 12 -16.71 4.37 10.65
CA GLY A 12 -15.87 3.17 10.57
C GLY A 12 -14.65 3.27 9.66
N GLU A 13 -14.36 4.41 9.02
CA GLU A 13 -13.21 4.54 8.10
C GLU A 13 -11.84 4.28 8.72
N TYR A 14 -11.74 4.32 10.06
CA TYR A 14 -10.53 3.90 10.80
C TYR A 14 -10.05 2.50 10.41
N ILE A 15 -10.93 1.61 9.96
CA ILE A 15 -10.56 0.25 9.56
C ILE A 15 -9.63 0.20 8.34
N ILE A 16 -9.59 1.27 7.53
CA ILE A 16 -8.65 1.41 6.42
C ILE A 16 -7.62 2.52 6.67
N THR A 17 -7.95 3.54 7.47
CA THR A 17 -7.08 4.71 7.67
C THR A 17 -6.09 4.58 8.82
N VAL A 18 -6.31 3.65 9.75
CA VAL A 18 -5.35 3.32 10.81
C VAL A 18 -4.58 2.06 10.40
N LYS A 19 -3.24 2.11 10.50
CA LYS A 19 -2.36 1.10 9.87
C LYS A 19 -2.52 -0.29 10.47
N ASP A 20 -2.76 -0.39 11.78
CA ASP A 20 -2.97 -1.67 12.44
C ASP A 20 -4.34 -2.29 12.08
N PHE A 21 -5.39 -1.49 11.96
CA PHE A 21 -6.68 -1.98 11.51
C PHE A 21 -6.68 -2.36 10.03
N LEU A 22 -5.97 -1.62 9.16
CA LEU A 22 -5.79 -2.02 7.77
C LEU A 22 -5.07 -3.38 7.67
N ALA A 23 -4.03 -3.59 8.50
CA ALA A 23 -3.34 -4.87 8.60
C ALA A 23 -4.26 -5.99 9.11
N SER A 24 -5.07 -5.71 10.14
CA SER A 24 -6.04 -6.65 10.70
C SER A 24 -7.13 -7.03 9.70
N LEU A 25 -7.59 -6.05 8.89
CA LEU A 25 -8.53 -6.27 7.80
C LEU A 25 -7.94 -7.22 6.75
N ALA A 26 -6.71 -6.95 6.29
CA ALA A 26 -5.99 -7.82 5.36
C ALA A 26 -5.84 -9.24 5.92
N ALA A 27 -5.37 -9.38 7.16
CA ALA A 27 -5.22 -10.68 7.82
C ALA A 27 -6.55 -11.45 7.92
N SER A 28 -7.65 -10.76 8.24
CA SER A 28 -8.99 -11.35 8.31
C SER A 28 -9.45 -11.92 6.97
N ILE A 29 -9.24 -11.18 5.87
CA ILE A 29 -9.59 -11.64 4.52
C ILE A 29 -8.72 -12.82 4.08
N ALA A 30 -7.42 -12.77 4.37
CA ALA A 30 -6.49 -13.85 4.07
C ALA A 30 -6.89 -15.16 4.76
N LYS A 31 -7.15 -15.09 6.07
CA LYS A 31 -7.58 -16.24 6.87
C LYS A 31 -8.84 -16.89 6.32
N GLU A 32 -9.85 -16.09 5.97
CA GLU A 32 -11.09 -16.63 5.38
C GLU A 32 -10.89 -17.25 4.00
N SER A 33 -10.04 -16.65 3.17
CA SER A 33 -9.72 -17.18 1.84
C SER A 33 -9.01 -18.53 1.95
N TYR A 34 -8.05 -18.63 2.89
CA TYR A 34 -7.35 -19.87 3.19
C TYR A 34 -8.30 -20.96 3.72
N SER A 35 -9.17 -20.64 4.69
CA SER A 35 -10.14 -21.60 5.23
C SER A 35 -11.09 -22.16 4.18
N LYS A 36 -11.42 -21.41 3.12
CA LYS A 36 -12.25 -21.88 2.00
C LYS A 36 -11.49 -22.79 1.03
N GLN A 37 -10.17 -22.64 0.91
CA GLN A 37 -9.32 -23.43 0.01
C GLN A 37 -8.87 -24.77 0.63
N SER A 38 -8.87 -24.87 1.96
CA SER A 38 -8.40 -26.04 2.74
C SER A 38 -9.15 -27.36 2.50
N ASN A 39 -10.14 -27.42 1.60
CA ASN A 39 -10.82 -28.66 1.21
C ASN A 39 -10.23 -29.34 -0.04
N VAL A 40 -9.22 -28.77 -0.73
CA VAL A 40 -8.81 -29.30 -2.05
C VAL A 40 -7.31 -29.55 -2.24
N VAL A 41 -6.37 -28.92 -1.52
CA VAL A 41 -4.93 -29.18 -1.75
C VAL A 41 -4.15 -29.20 -0.44
N THR A 42 -3.89 -30.41 0.06
CA THR A 42 -2.79 -30.69 0.98
C THR A 42 -1.51 -30.84 0.17
N LEU A 43 -0.40 -30.28 0.67
CA LEU A 43 0.98 -30.54 0.25
C LEU A 43 1.41 -29.84 -1.05
N ILE A 44 2.01 -28.66 -0.93
CA ILE A 44 3.30 -28.23 -1.52
C ILE A 44 3.48 -26.76 -1.08
N ASP A 45 4.41 -26.54 -0.14
CA ASP A 45 4.82 -25.23 0.39
C ASP A 45 3.73 -24.43 1.14
N ASP A 46 3.56 -24.76 2.42
CA ASP A 46 2.58 -24.15 3.34
C ASP A 46 3.06 -22.72 3.69
N ASN A 47 2.96 -21.79 2.73
CA ASN A 47 3.44 -20.43 2.87
C ASN A 47 2.54 -19.68 3.87
N ILE A 48 2.97 -19.68 5.13
CA ILE A 48 2.31 -19.02 6.26
C ILE A 48 1.92 -17.57 5.97
N ASP A 49 2.64 -16.87 5.09
CA ASP A 49 2.32 -15.49 4.70
C ASP A 49 0.93 -15.37 4.08
N THR A 50 0.51 -16.37 3.31
CA THR A 50 -0.81 -16.41 2.66
C THR A 50 -1.95 -16.57 3.67
N LYS A 51 -1.65 -17.04 4.89
CA LYS A 51 -2.59 -17.10 6.02
C LYS A 51 -2.61 -15.79 6.82
N LEU A 52 -1.51 -15.03 6.77
CA LEU A 52 -1.30 -13.83 7.59
C LEU A 52 -1.69 -12.53 6.89
N SER A 53 -1.66 -12.48 5.56
CA SER A 53 -2.05 -11.26 4.82
C SER A 53 -2.52 -11.55 3.41
N THR A 54 -3.22 -10.58 2.83
CA THR A 54 -3.63 -10.60 1.43
C THR A 54 -2.42 -10.34 0.53
N SER A 55 -2.58 -10.57 -0.78
CA SER A 55 -1.54 -10.23 -1.75
C SER A 55 -1.27 -8.73 -1.84
N TRP A 56 -2.23 -7.88 -1.48
CA TRP A 56 -2.15 -6.42 -1.60
C TRP A 56 -1.60 -5.71 -0.35
N HIS A 57 -1.37 -6.42 0.75
CA HIS A 57 -0.83 -5.84 1.99
C HIS A 57 0.39 -6.66 2.49
N PRO A 58 1.44 -6.02 3.03
CA PRO A 58 2.54 -6.76 3.62
C PRO A 58 2.09 -7.54 4.86
N VAL A 59 2.73 -8.68 5.13
CA VAL A 59 2.62 -9.35 6.45
C VAL A 59 2.99 -8.32 7.52
N THR A 60 2.07 -8.10 8.46
CA THR A 60 2.16 -7.03 9.45
C THR A 60 1.63 -7.52 10.77
N PHE A 61 2.32 -7.19 11.85
CA PHE A 61 1.96 -7.50 13.22
C PHE A 61 1.79 -6.21 14.03
N ASN A 62 0.75 -6.13 14.85
CA ASN A 62 0.61 -5.11 15.87
C ASN A 62 1.49 -5.51 17.07
N LEU A 63 2.56 -4.76 17.35
CA LEU A 63 3.55 -5.15 18.36
C LEU A 63 3.08 -4.92 19.81
N VAL A 64 1.92 -4.31 20.01
CA VAL A 64 1.31 -4.23 21.36
C VAL A 64 0.59 -5.53 21.70
N TYR A 65 -0.08 -6.15 20.72
CA TYR A 65 -0.93 -7.32 20.95
C TYR A 65 -0.35 -8.63 20.40
N GLU A 66 0.57 -8.55 19.45
CA GLU A 66 1.07 -9.68 18.65
C GLU A 66 2.59 -9.85 18.73
N LEU A 67 3.26 -9.23 19.71
CA LEU A 67 4.72 -9.35 19.86
C LEU A 67 5.20 -10.81 19.99
N PRO A 68 4.58 -11.69 20.80
CA PRO A 68 4.99 -13.10 20.86
C PRO A 68 4.86 -13.83 19.51
N GLN A 69 3.78 -13.58 18.78
CA GLN A 69 3.52 -14.15 17.46
C GLN A 69 4.53 -13.66 16.43
N PHE A 70 4.85 -12.35 16.49
CA PHE A 70 5.91 -11.75 15.69
C PHE A 70 7.27 -12.39 15.98
N CYS A 71 7.67 -12.53 17.25
CA CYS A 71 8.93 -13.16 17.63
C CYS A 71 9.02 -14.62 17.13
N ALA A 72 7.93 -15.38 17.26
CA ALA A 72 7.87 -16.76 16.76
C ALA A 72 8.00 -16.82 15.23
N TYR A 73 7.33 -15.92 14.50
CA TYR A 73 7.44 -15.81 13.06
C TYR A 73 8.87 -15.43 12.64
N PHE A 74 9.45 -14.42 13.27
CA PHE A 74 10.80 -13.92 13.02
C PHE A 74 11.84 -15.04 13.19
N GLN A 75 11.80 -15.74 14.33
CA GLN A 75 12.73 -16.83 14.65
C GLN A 75 12.55 -18.04 13.73
N SER A 76 11.31 -18.38 13.37
CA SER A 76 11.03 -19.46 12.41
C SER A 76 11.65 -19.19 11.05
N ASN A 77 11.53 -17.96 10.53
CA ASN A 77 12.16 -17.55 9.28
C ASN A 77 13.68 -17.54 9.39
N TYR A 78 14.24 -17.08 10.50
CA TYR A 78 15.69 -17.10 10.74
C TYR A 78 16.24 -18.53 10.72
N ASN A 79 15.57 -19.46 11.40
CA ASN A 79 15.96 -20.86 11.44
C ASN A 79 15.90 -21.52 10.04
N LYS A 80 14.90 -21.18 9.21
CA LYS A 80 14.84 -21.64 7.82
C LYS A 80 16.04 -21.17 6.99
N CYS A 81 16.51 -19.93 7.21
CA CYS A 81 17.73 -19.43 6.56
C CYS A 81 18.92 -20.34 6.89
N ILE A 82 19.16 -20.55 8.19
CA ILE A 82 20.30 -21.33 8.71
C ILE A 82 20.28 -22.77 8.17
N ILE A 83 19.13 -23.44 8.25
CA ILE A 83 18.99 -24.86 7.85
C ILE A 83 19.21 -25.05 6.34
N SER A 84 18.79 -24.09 5.52
CA SER A 84 18.93 -24.20 4.06
C SER A 84 20.39 -24.19 3.58
N ASN A 85 21.37 -23.92 4.46
CA ASN A 85 22.82 -23.85 4.18
C ASN A 85 23.18 -22.97 2.97
N ASN A 86 22.25 -22.10 2.65
CA ASN A 86 22.23 -21.27 1.48
C ASN A 86 21.86 -19.92 2.08
N GLU A 87 22.77 -18.95 2.02
CA GLU A 87 22.45 -17.53 2.14
C GLU A 87 21.58 -17.13 0.94
N SER A 88 20.50 -17.87 0.71
CA SER A 88 19.48 -17.56 -0.25
C SER A 88 18.94 -16.22 0.22
N VAL A 89 19.37 -15.18 -0.48
CA VAL A 89 18.98 -13.77 -0.35
C VAL A 89 17.48 -13.63 -0.01
N ARG A 90 16.64 -14.55 -0.51
CA ARG A 90 15.20 -14.66 -0.22
C ARG A 90 14.82 -14.72 1.26
N TYR A 91 15.42 -15.56 2.10
CA TYR A 91 14.97 -15.68 3.50
C TYR A 91 15.49 -14.56 4.40
N VAL A 92 16.70 -14.05 4.12
CA VAL A 92 17.23 -12.83 4.76
C VAL A 92 16.36 -11.62 4.40
N LYS A 93 15.93 -11.51 3.13
CA LYS A 93 14.99 -10.47 2.67
C LYS A 93 13.63 -10.50 3.36
N HIS A 94 13.16 -11.65 3.84
CA HIS A 94 11.86 -11.78 4.50
C HIS A 94 11.88 -11.41 5.99
N ASN A 95 13.05 -11.19 6.59
CA ASN A 95 13.20 -10.77 7.99
C ASN A 95 13.66 -9.31 8.16
N LEU A 96 13.51 -8.48 7.12
CA LEU A 96 13.67 -7.04 7.22
C LEU A 96 12.30 -6.37 7.46
N TRP A 97 12.21 -5.57 8.52
CA TRP A 97 10.94 -5.00 8.99
C TRP A 97 10.99 -3.48 9.03
N ILE A 98 9.85 -2.86 8.74
CA ILE A 98 9.62 -1.43 8.92
C ILE A 98 8.63 -1.22 10.07
N LEU A 99 9.13 -0.66 11.16
CA LEU A 99 8.37 -0.33 12.36
C LEU A 99 7.71 1.03 12.17
N LYS A 100 6.40 1.11 12.32
CA LYS A 100 5.63 2.35 12.11
C LYS A 100 4.63 2.57 13.24
N PRO A 101 4.48 3.80 13.76
CA PRO A 101 3.36 4.12 14.63
C PRO A 101 2.04 3.97 13.87
N TRP A 102 1.03 3.37 14.50
CA TRP A 102 -0.21 3.02 13.80
C TRP A 102 -1.07 4.24 13.39
N ASN A 103 -0.91 5.39 14.04
CA ASN A 103 -1.72 6.61 13.85
C ASN A 103 -0.90 7.88 13.55
N LEU A 104 0.39 7.76 13.23
CA LEU A 104 1.21 8.89 12.78
C LEU A 104 1.43 8.84 11.26
N GLY A 105 1.83 9.98 10.71
CA GLY A 105 2.14 10.18 9.29
C GLY A 105 3.47 10.89 9.06
N ARG A 106 3.72 11.31 7.82
CA ARG A 106 4.91 12.10 7.39
C ARG A 106 6.27 11.42 7.64
N GLY A 107 6.30 10.09 7.75
CA GLY A 107 7.54 9.34 7.92
C GLY A 107 8.21 9.48 9.29
N VAL A 108 7.48 9.97 10.30
CA VAL A 108 8.02 10.21 11.65
C VAL A 108 8.06 8.91 12.46
N ALA A 109 9.14 8.74 13.24
CA ALA A 109 9.36 7.60 14.14
C ALA A 109 9.27 6.23 13.44
N ILE A 110 9.71 6.17 12.18
CA ILE A 110 9.82 4.93 11.42
C ILE A 110 11.24 4.39 11.51
N VAL A 111 11.36 3.10 11.79
CA VAL A 111 12.65 2.40 11.86
C VAL A 111 12.62 1.20 10.93
N ILE A 112 13.67 1.01 10.13
CA ILE A 112 13.85 -0.20 9.32
C ILE A 112 14.97 -1.02 9.95
N THR A 113 14.70 -2.29 10.26
CA THR A 113 15.67 -3.15 10.97
C THR A 113 15.32 -4.63 10.80
N ASP A 114 16.35 -5.47 10.77
CA ASP A 114 16.28 -6.93 10.88
C ASP A 114 16.77 -7.42 12.26
N ASN A 115 17.17 -6.52 13.16
CA ASN A 115 17.58 -6.87 14.51
C ASN A 115 16.38 -7.04 15.45
N LEU A 116 16.10 -8.27 15.88
CA LEU A 116 14.99 -8.61 16.77
C LEU A 116 15.06 -7.88 18.12
N ASP A 117 16.24 -7.78 18.73
CA ASP A 117 16.43 -7.11 20.02
C ASP A 117 16.11 -5.61 19.92
N ARG A 118 16.52 -4.97 18.81
CA ARG A 118 16.17 -3.57 18.50
C ARG A 118 14.66 -3.43 18.36
N ILE A 119 13.99 -4.37 17.67
CA ILE A 119 12.53 -4.34 17.49
C ILE A 119 11.83 -4.40 18.85
N ILE A 120 12.15 -5.42 19.67
CA ILE A 120 11.56 -5.61 21.00
C ILE A 120 11.74 -4.36 21.86
N ARG A 121 12.96 -3.78 21.90
CA ARG A 121 13.26 -2.57 22.66
C ARG A 121 12.52 -1.34 22.15
N THR A 122 12.26 -1.25 20.84
CA THR A 122 11.54 -0.12 20.26
C THR A 122 10.06 -0.14 20.67
N CYS A 123 9.47 -1.33 20.84
CA CYS A 123 8.08 -1.50 21.31
C CYS A 123 7.81 -0.86 22.66
N ASP A 124 8.81 -0.74 23.54
CA ASP A 124 8.66 -0.12 24.86
C ASP A 124 8.38 1.39 24.78
N THR A 125 8.67 2.03 23.65
CA THR A 125 8.61 3.49 23.51
C THR A 125 7.28 4.00 22.98
N ASN A 126 6.67 3.28 22.04
CA ASN A 126 5.45 3.69 21.36
C ASN A 126 4.67 2.47 20.86
N PRO A 127 3.35 2.60 20.68
CA PRO A 127 2.58 1.61 19.97
C PRO A 127 2.94 1.56 18.48
N LEU A 128 3.40 0.40 18.02
CA LEU A 128 3.95 0.21 16.68
C LEU A 128 3.35 -1.01 16.00
N ILE A 129 3.32 -0.97 14.67
CA ILE A 129 3.23 -2.15 13.83
C ILE A 129 4.62 -2.52 13.31
N ALA A 130 4.92 -3.81 13.20
CA ALA A 130 6.01 -4.32 12.37
C ALA A 130 5.41 -4.79 11.05
N SER A 131 5.66 -4.05 9.98
CA SER A 131 5.24 -4.44 8.62
C SER A 131 6.46 -4.92 7.85
N ARG A 132 6.33 -5.99 7.07
CA ARG A 132 7.45 -6.51 6.28
C ARG A 132 7.92 -5.44 5.29
N TYR A 133 9.22 -5.18 5.28
CA TYR A 133 9.79 -4.22 4.36
C TYR A 133 9.86 -4.79 2.93
N ILE A 134 9.48 -4.00 1.93
CA ILE A 134 9.57 -4.40 0.53
C ILE A 134 11.02 -4.31 0.10
N THR A 135 11.65 -5.48 -0.06
CA THR A 135 13.08 -5.61 -0.39
C THR A 135 13.35 -5.63 -1.89
N ASP A 136 12.37 -6.01 -2.71
CA ASP A 136 12.44 -6.01 -4.17
C ASP A 136 11.41 -5.03 -4.79
N PRO A 137 11.49 -3.72 -4.47
CA PRO A 137 10.60 -2.74 -5.09
C PRO A 137 10.90 -2.58 -6.59
N VAL A 138 9.90 -2.21 -7.37
CA VAL A 138 10.14 -1.64 -8.69
C VAL A 138 10.78 -0.27 -8.50
N LEU A 139 11.84 0.00 -9.26
CA LEU A 139 12.60 1.24 -9.16
C LEU A 139 12.35 2.12 -10.39
N PHE A 140 12.67 3.40 -10.29
CA PHE A 140 12.59 4.32 -11.41
C PHE A 140 13.98 4.90 -11.68
N TYR A 141 14.41 4.90 -12.94
CA TYR A 141 15.70 5.48 -13.30
C TYR A 141 15.57 6.99 -13.39
N ARG A 142 16.38 7.70 -12.58
CA ARG A 142 16.47 9.16 -12.62
C ARG A 142 17.74 9.59 -13.33
N ASP A 143 17.59 10.23 -14.50
CA ASP A 143 18.71 10.78 -15.27
C ASP A 143 19.54 11.77 -14.45
N ASP A 144 18.92 12.58 -13.59
CA ASP A 144 19.62 13.56 -12.77
C ASP A 144 20.53 12.93 -11.69
N LEU A 145 20.28 11.68 -11.30
CA LEU A 145 21.10 10.92 -10.34
C LEU A 145 21.92 9.82 -11.01
N GLN A 146 21.69 9.57 -12.30
CA GLN A 146 22.24 8.44 -13.05
C GLN A 146 22.01 7.09 -12.34
N ALA A 147 20.86 6.93 -11.68
CA ALA A 147 20.60 5.78 -10.81
C ALA A 147 19.11 5.43 -10.68
N ASN A 148 18.88 4.18 -10.28
CA ASN A 148 17.55 3.67 -9.93
C ASN A 148 17.20 4.05 -8.49
N VAL A 149 16.06 4.70 -8.31
CA VAL A 149 15.56 5.12 -6.99
C VAL A 149 14.23 4.46 -6.66
N LYS A 150 13.95 4.36 -5.36
CA LYS A 150 12.63 3.96 -4.87
C LYS A 150 11.62 5.06 -5.17
N PHE A 151 10.39 4.68 -5.48
CA PHE A 151 9.29 5.61 -5.63
C PHE A 151 7.99 4.98 -5.13
N ASP A 152 7.08 5.82 -4.65
CA ASP A 152 5.71 5.42 -4.33
C ASP A 152 4.73 6.15 -5.23
N ILE A 153 3.53 5.57 -5.32
CA ILE A 153 2.42 6.10 -6.11
C ILE A 153 1.25 6.39 -5.17
N ARG A 154 0.71 7.60 -5.28
CA ARG A 154 -0.50 8.03 -4.59
C ARG A 154 -1.66 8.10 -5.56
N TYR A 155 -2.68 7.27 -5.33
CA TYR A 155 -3.97 7.37 -5.99
C TYR A 155 -4.96 8.13 -5.13
N VAL A 156 -5.72 9.05 -5.74
CA VAL A 156 -6.90 9.64 -5.10
C VAL A 156 -8.10 8.75 -5.41
N VAL A 157 -8.80 8.32 -4.36
CA VAL A 157 -9.93 7.39 -4.42
C VAL A 157 -11.17 8.08 -3.88
N LEU A 158 -12.26 8.04 -4.64
CA LEU A 158 -13.53 8.66 -4.28
C LEU A 158 -14.55 7.56 -3.97
N LEU A 159 -14.99 7.50 -2.72
CA LEU A 159 -16.02 6.58 -2.26
C LEU A 159 -17.37 7.31 -2.20
N ARG A 160 -18.29 6.91 -3.08
CA ARG A 160 -19.64 7.51 -3.14
C ARG A 160 -20.65 6.73 -2.31
N SER A 161 -20.56 5.41 -2.30
CA SER A 161 -21.45 4.54 -1.52
C SER A 161 -20.76 3.23 -1.17
N VAL A 162 -21.18 2.62 -0.06
CA VAL A 162 -20.77 1.28 0.39
C VAL A 162 -21.85 0.23 0.19
N LYS A 163 -23.08 0.65 -0.15
CA LYS A 163 -24.21 -0.26 -0.42
C LYS A 163 -25.13 0.36 -1.51
N PRO A 164 -24.96 -0.02 -2.80
CA PRO A 164 -23.87 -0.84 -3.33
C PRO A 164 -22.52 -0.12 -3.22
N LEU A 165 -21.41 -0.85 -3.32
CA LEU A 165 -20.08 -0.24 -3.39
C LEU A 165 -19.96 0.55 -4.70
N ILE A 166 -19.77 1.86 -4.59
CA ILE A 166 -19.56 2.76 -5.73
C ILE A 166 -18.25 3.50 -5.48
N LEU A 167 -17.21 3.05 -6.19
CA LEU A 167 -15.83 3.50 -6.02
C LEU A 167 -15.29 4.07 -7.33
N TYR A 168 -14.50 5.14 -7.22
CA TYR A 168 -13.80 5.75 -8.34
C TYR A 168 -12.32 5.98 -8.00
N SER A 169 -11.43 5.92 -9.00
CA SER A 169 -10.10 6.51 -8.92
C SER A 169 -10.06 7.81 -9.72
N TYR A 170 -9.31 8.80 -9.25
CA TYR A 170 -8.98 9.97 -10.06
C TYR A 170 -8.00 9.55 -11.17
N LYS A 171 -8.17 10.05 -12.40
CA LYS A 171 -7.33 9.63 -13.55
C LYS A 171 -5.86 10.03 -13.40
N VAL A 172 -5.59 11.06 -12.60
CA VAL A 172 -4.23 11.48 -12.26
C VAL A 172 -3.81 10.81 -10.96
N PHE A 173 -2.62 10.21 -10.96
CA PHE A 173 -1.92 9.74 -9.77
C PHE A 173 -0.65 10.58 -9.55
N TRP A 174 -0.19 10.63 -8.30
CA TRP A 174 1.00 11.41 -7.93
C TRP A 174 2.15 10.51 -7.55
N LEU A 175 3.33 10.86 -8.06
CA LEU A 175 4.56 10.15 -7.77
C LEU A 175 5.36 10.90 -6.71
N ARG A 176 6.09 10.12 -5.93
CA ARG A 176 7.02 10.57 -4.90
C ARG A 176 8.27 9.71 -4.98
N PHE A 177 9.41 10.35 -5.23
CA PHE A 177 10.68 9.67 -5.49
C PHE A 177 11.63 9.86 -4.30
N ALA A 178 12.42 8.83 -4.02
CA ALA A 178 13.59 8.91 -3.18
C ALA A 178 14.69 9.74 -3.87
N ASN A 179 15.60 10.31 -3.06
CA ASN A 179 16.67 11.20 -3.52
C ASN A 179 18.04 10.54 -3.57
N LYS A 180 18.15 9.26 -3.17
CA LYS A 180 19.35 8.44 -3.30
C LYS A 180 19.06 7.11 -4.01
N PRO A 181 20.08 6.51 -4.66
CA PRO A 181 19.97 5.18 -5.25
C PRO A 181 19.49 4.15 -4.22
N PHE A 182 18.56 3.29 -4.63
CA PHE A 182 18.03 2.26 -3.74
C PHE A 182 19.01 1.09 -3.59
N ILE A 183 19.40 0.81 -2.35
CA ILE A 183 20.24 -0.32 -1.95
C ILE A 183 19.70 -0.81 -0.59
N LEU A 184 19.85 -2.10 -0.28
CA LEU A 184 19.39 -2.72 0.98
C LEU A 184 20.47 -2.68 2.06
N ASP A 185 20.92 -1.47 2.40
CA ASP A 185 21.94 -1.19 3.38
C ASP A 185 21.67 0.19 4.01
N ASP A 186 22.36 0.50 5.11
CA ASP A 186 22.28 1.81 5.79
C ASP A 186 20.83 2.30 5.98
N PHE A 187 20.05 1.52 6.72
CA PHE A 187 18.61 1.74 6.89
C PHE A 187 18.21 3.05 7.57
N ASP A 188 19.17 3.77 8.16
CA ASP A 188 18.97 5.09 8.74
C ASP A 188 19.11 6.22 7.68
N GLU A 189 19.58 5.90 6.46
CA GLU A 189 19.63 6.82 5.32
C GLU A 189 18.22 7.10 4.77
N TYR A 190 17.59 8.16 5.26
CA TYR A 190 16.21 8.49 4.94
C TYR A 190 15.95 8.62 3.44
N ASP A 191 16.83 9.34 2.73
CA ASP A 191 16.65 9.70 1.32
C ASP A 191 16.75 8.51 0.36
N ARG A 192 17.19 7.35 0.86
CA ARG A 192 17.28 6.07 0.15
C ARG A 192 16.03 5.23 0.29
N HIS A 193 15.45 5.19 1.49
CA HIS A 193 14.38 4.24 1.84
C HIS A 193 12.98 4.87 1.88
N PHE A 194 12.90 6.19 2.02
CA PHE A 194 11.66 6.96 2.07
C PHE A 194 11.54 7.83 0.82
N THR A 195 10.30 8.23 0.52
CA THR A 195 9.92 8.92 -0.72
C THR A 195 9.20 10.24 -0.43
N VAL A 196 8.93 10.54 0.84
CA VAL A 196 8.19 11.74 1.27
C VAL A 196 9.17 12.91 1.48
N MET A 197 9.64 13.48 0.37
CA MET A 197 10.63 14.58 0.39
C MET A 197 9.99 15.96 0.56
N ASN A 198 8.67 16.08 0.43
CA ASN A 198 7.98 17.37 0.37
C ASN A 198 7.78 18.08 1.73
N TYR A 199 8.14 17.46 2.86
CA TYR A 199 7.96 18.05 4.20
C TYR A 199 9.27 18.48 4.88
N ARG A 200 10.41 18.29 4.21
CA ARG A 200 11.73 18.66 4.71
C ARG A 200 12.26 19.80 3.85
N SER A 201 12.56 20.94 4.48
CA SER A 201 12.93 22.18 3.78
C SER A 201 14.21 22.10 2.97
N ALA A 202 15.06 21.09 3.22
CA ALA A 202 16.31 20.87 2.52
C ALA A 202 16.19 19.93 1.30
N ASP A 203 15.06 19.23 1.14
CA ASP A 203 14.97 18.13 0.19
C ASP A 203 14.34 18.59 -1.12
N ASN A 204 14.99 18.21 -2.24
CA ASN A 204 14.45 18.47 -3.57
C ASN A 204 13.34 17.48 -3.90
N LEU A 205 12.14 17.98 -4.17
CA LEU A 205 11.03 17.15 -4.66
C LEU A 205 11.12 17.01 -6.19
N LYS A 206 11.50 15.83 -6.69
CA LYS A 206 11.39 15.50 -8.12
C LYS A 206 9.91 15.43 -8.52
N GLN A 207 9.51 16.29 -9.46
CA GLN A 207 8.17 16.30 -10.03
C GLN A 207 8.22 15.64 -11.42
N ILE A 208 7.41 14.60 -11.62
CA ILE A 208 7.12 13.98 -12.92
C ILE A 208 5.58 13.82 -12.96
N HIS A 209 4.95 14.25 -14.05
CA HIS A 209 3.51 14.12 -14.23
C HIS A 209 3.14 12.69 -14.62
N CYS A 210 1.89 12.26 -14.36
CA CYS A 210 1.51 10.86 -14.55
C CYS A 210 1.61 10.40 -16.00
N ASP A 211 1.24 11.26 -16.96
CA ASP A 211 1.35 11.02 -18.40
C ASP A 211 2.81 10.84 -18.84
N GLU A 212 3.69 11.76 -18.45
CA GLU A 212 5.13 11.65 -18.70
C GLU A 212 5.71 10.38 -18.07
N PHE A 213 5.33 10.08 -16.82
CA PHE A 213 5.78 8.89 -16.13
C PHE A 213 5.37 7.61 -16.85
N VAL A 214 4.15 7.52 -17.38
CA VAL A 214 3.70 6.33 -18.12
C VAL A 214 4.59 6.06 -19.31
N GLU A 215 4.94 7.08 -20.09
CA GLU A 215 5.83 6.95 -21.25
C GLU A 215 7.23 6.48 -20.83
N LEU A 216 7.80 7.13 -19.79
CA LEU A 216 9.13 6.79 -19.27
C LEU A 216 9.16 5.37 -18.69
N PHE A 217 8.13 4.99 -17.94
CA PHE A 217 7.99 3.67 -17.34
C PHE A 217 7.88 2.59 -18.40
N ASP A 218 7.06 2.80 -19.44
CA ASP A 218 6.89 1.85 -20.55
C ASP A 218 8.16 1.68 -21.37
N LYS A 219 8.99 2.72 -21.45
CA LYS A 219 10.31 2.66 -22.08
C LYS A 219 11.32 1.90 -21.22
N GLN A 220 11.31 2.14 -19.90
CA GLN A 220 12.19 1.45 -18.95
C GLN A 220 11.82 -0.03 -18.79
N TYR A 221 10.53 -0.36 -18.83
CA TYR A 221 9.98 -1.69 -18.62
C TYR A 221 9.06 -2.14 -19.78
N PRO A 222 9.63 -2.42 -20.97
CA PRO A 222 8.84 -2.69 -22.17
C PRO A 222 7.97 -3.96 -22.08
N GLU A 223 8.35 -4.95 -21.27
CA GLU A 223 7.57 -6.17 -21.03
C GLU A 223 6.43 -5.99 -20.00
N HIS A 224 6.44 -4.90 -19.23
CA HIS A 224 5.48 -4.63 -18.14
C HIS A 224 4.77 -3.30 -18.35
N LYS A 225 3.95 -3.22 -19.40
CA LYS A 225 3.19 -2.01 -19.74
C LYS A 225 2.40 -1.47 -18.55
N TRP A 226 2.47 -0.14 -18.36
CA TRP A 226 1.80 0.54 -17.26
C TRP A 226 0.32 0.23 -17.20
N SER A 227 -0.38 0.16 -18.34
CA SER A 227 -1.80 -0.17 -18.40
C SER A 227 -2.16 -1.48 -17.69
N LYS A 228 -1.27 -2.49 -17.75
CA LYS A 228 -1.44 -3.77 -17.03
C LYS A 228 -1.16 -3.62 -15.54
N VAL A 229 -0.16 -2.82 -15.17
CA VAL A 229 0.17 -2.49 -13.77
C VAL A 229 -0.96 -1.70 -13.12
N GLU A 230 -1.46 -0.67 -13.79
CA GLU A 230 -2.58 0.17 -13.36
C GLU A 230 -3.88 -0.63 -13.21
N SER A 231 -4.15 -1.57 -14.12
CA SER A 231 -5.29 -2.49 -13.96
C SER A 231 -5.20 -3.29 -12.67
N ARG A 232 -4.01 -3.74 -12.26
CA ARG A 232 -3.81 -4.42 -10.96
C ARG A 232 -3.93 -3.47 -9.78
N ILE A 233 -3.46 -2.22 -9.93
CA ILE A 233 -3.65 -1.20 -8.90
C ILE A 233 -5.14 -0.96 -8.70
N HIS A 234 -5.91 -0.76 -9.76
CA HIS A 234 -7.36 -0.60 -9.70
C HIS A 234 -8.05 -1.80 -9.03
N GLN A 235 -7.65 -3.03 -9.36
CA GLN A 235 -8.17 -4.22 -8.68
C GLN A 235 -7.84 -4.20 -7.18
N LEU A 236 -6.61 -3.87 -6.80
CA LEU A 236 -6.22 -3.74 -5.39
C LEU A 236 -7.05 -2.66 -4.66
N LEU A 237 -7.35 -1.52 -5.31
CA LEU A 237 -8.22 -0.50 -4.72
C LEU A 237 -9.61 -1.07 -4.47
N VAL A 238 -10.18 -1.79 -5.43
CA VAL A 238 -11.47 -2.47 -5.27
C VAL A 238 -11.42 -3.48 -4.12
N ASP A 239 -10.37 -4.32 -4.05
CA ASP A 239 -10.23 -5.35 -3.03
C ASP A 239 -10.22 -4.77 -1.60
N ILE A 240 -9.54 -3.64 -1.38
CA ILE A 240 -9.51 -2.95 -0.08
C ILE A 240 -10.91 -2.51 0.33
N PHE A 241 -11.65 -1.85 -0.56
CA PHE A 241 -12.96 -1.31 -0.22
C PHE A 241 -14.04 -2.41 -0.18
N GLN A 242 -13.90 -3.50 -0.94
CA GLN A 242 -14.73 -4.69 -0.76
C GLN A 242 -14.48 -5.36 0.59
N ALA A 243 -13.22 -5.51 1.00
CA ALA A 243 -12.89 -6.01 2.33
C ALA A 243 -13.48 -5.11 3.42
N ALA A 244 -13.32 -3.80 3.27
CA ALA A 244 -13.79 -2.80 4.21
C ALA A 244 -15.31 -2.77 4.38
N THR A 245 -16.08 -3.17 3.36
CA THR A 245 -17.55 -3.16 3.38
C THR A 245 -18.17 -4.52 3.72
N LYS A 246 -17.34 -5.54 3.96
CA LYS A 246 -17.77 -6.92 4.18
C LYS A 246 -18.45 -7.15 5.53
N TYR A 247 -18.04 -6.43 6.57
CA TYR A 247 -18.55 -6.59 7.93
C TYR A 247 -19.28 -5.33 8.39
N PRO A 248 -20.25 -5.45 9.32
CA PRO A 248 -20.83 -4.30 9.97
C PRO A 248 -19.81 -3.63 10.91
N SER A 249 -20.18 -2.43 11.41
CA SER A 249 -19.48 -1.78 12.53
C SER A 249 -19.30 -2.76 13.71
N PRO A 250 -18.15 -2.75 14.41
CA PRO A 250 -16.98 -1.86 14.23
C PRO A 250 -15.92 -2.39 13.24
N ARG A 251 -16.18 -3.50 12.54
CA ARG A 251 -15.19 -4.19 11.69
C ARG A 251 -15.20 -3.76 10.23
N GLY A 252 -16.07 -2.83 9.87
CA GLY A 252 -16.23 -2.38 8.50
C GLY A 252 -16.80 -0.97 8.40
N LEU A 253 -16.74 -0.43 7.18
CA LEU A 253 -17.38 0.81 6.80
C LEU A 253 -18.89 0.69 6.95
N THR A 254 -19.48 1.61 7.70
CA THR A 254 -20.92 1.64 7.95
C THR A 254 -21.63 2.36 6.83
N HIS A 255 -22.73 1.79 6.36
CA HIS A 255 -23.58 2.44 5.38
C HIS A 255 -24.21 3.72 5.96
N SER A 256 -24.04 4.82 5.24
CA SER A 256 -24.72 6.09 5.47
C SER A 256 -24.99 6.76 4.12
N ILE A 257 -26.25 7.11 3.87
CA ILE A 257 -26.67 7.76 2.62
C ILE A 257 -26.05 9.15 2.45
N GLN A 258 -25.71 9.80 3.57
CA GLN A 258 -25.12 11.14 3.62
C GLN A 258 -23.59 11.12 3.48
N SER A 259 -22.94 9.96 3.60
CA SER A 259 -21.49 9.88 3.56
C SER A 259 -20.97 9.84 2.13
N ARG A 260 -19.92 10.64 1.89
CA ARG A 260 -19.06 10.64 0.72
C ARG A 260 -17.64 10.78 1.24
N ALA A 261 -16.63 10.21 0.59
CA ALA A 261 -15.27 10.37 1.08
C ALA A 261 -14.24 10.39 -0.05
N LEU A 262 -13.18 11.15 0.20
CA LEU A 262 -11.96 11.18 -0.59
C LEU A 262 -10.83 10.61 0.26
N TYR A 263 -10.14 9.63 -0.28
CA TYR A 263 -8.95 9.03 0.33
C TYR A 263 -7.76 9.17 -0.60
N ALA A 264 -6.54 9.19 -0.05
CA ALA A 264 -5.33 8.94 -0.80
C ALA A 264 -4.78 7.55 -0.42
N VAL A 265 -4.63 6.68 -1.41
CA VAL A 265 -4.02 5.36 -1.22
C VAL A 265 -2.58 5.42 -1.69
N ASP A 266 -1.67 5.18 -0.76
CA ASP A 266 -0.23 5.22 -1.02
C ASP A 266 0.27 3.77 -1.17
N LEU A 267 0.90 3.48 -2.29
CA LEU A 267 1.36 2.14 -2.63
C LEU A 267 2.75 2.12 -3.24
N LEU A 268 3.40 0.98 -3.13
CA LEU A 268 4.63 0.63 -3.81
C LEU A 268 4.33 -0.48 -4.82
N LEU A 269 5.22 -0.66 -5.79
CA LEU A 269 5.22 -1.84 -6.64
C LEU A 269 6.35 -2.77 -6.17
N GLU A 270 6.07 -4.07 -6.12
CA GLU A 270 7.00 -5.12 -5.73
C GLU A 270 7.14 -6.13 -6.86
N TRP A 271 8.37 -6.55 -7.13
CA TRP A 271 8.65 -7.67 -8.01
C TRP A 271 8.33 -8.99 -7.31
N ARG A 272 7.48 -9.80 -7.94
CA ARG A 272 7.14 -11.14 -7.44
C ARG A 272 7.29 -12.18 -8.54
N PRO A 273 7.60 -13.44 -8.21
CA PRO A 273 7.55 -14.53 -9.18
C PRO A 273 6.15 -14.60 -9.81
N ALA A 274 6.06 -14.58 -11.14
CA ALA A 274 4.79 -14.74 -11.81
C ALA A 274 4.30 -16.17 -11.64
N VAL A 275 2.99 -16.31 -11.47
CA VAL A 275 2.31 -17.60 -11.51
C VAL A 275 2.16 -18.00 -12.99
N SER A 276 3.23 -18.49 -13.60
CA SER A 276 3.23 -18.99 -14.98
C SER A 276 3.58 -20.48 -15.04
N LEU A 277 2.86 -21.21 -15.89
CA LEU A 277 3.15 -22.61 -16.26
C LEU A 277 4.31 -22.73 -17.28
N SER A 278 4.91 -21.62 -17.71
CA SER A 278 6.03 -21.62 -18.65
C SER A 278 7.36 -21.97 -17.96
N ALA A 279 8.23 -22.70 -18.65
CA ALA A 279 9.52 -23.22 -18.16
C ALA A 279 10.53 -22.16 -17.64
N SER A 280 10.27 -20.86 -17.84
CA SER A 280 11.05 -19.76 -17.23
C SER A 280 10.17 -18.96 -16.25
N PRO A 281 10.54 -18.86 -14.95
CA PRO A 281 9.84 -17.97 -14.03
C PRO A 281 10.11 -16.52 -14.43
N LYS A 282 9.15 -15.87 -15.09
CA LYS A 282 9.16 -14.42 -15.25
C LYS A 282 8.71 -13.78 -13.93
N ASN A 283 9.37 -12.72 -13.48
CA ASN A 283 8.81 -11.89 -12.40
C ASN A 283 7.75 -10.96 -13.00
N ASP A 284 6.75 -10.57 -12.20
CA ASP A 284 5.78 -9.55 -12.58
C ASP A 284 5.61 -8.54 -11.43
N MET A 285 5.08 -7.37 -11.76
CA MET A 285 4.92 -6.26 -10.83
C MET A 285 3.55 -6.32 -10.16
N TYR A 286 3.56 -6.28 -8.83
CA TYR A 286 2.36 -6.30 -8.00
C TYR A 286 2.31 -5.06 -7.10
N PRO A 287 1.15 -4.39 -7.00
CA PRO A 287 1.00 -3.26 -6.11
C PRO A 287 0.81 -3.73 -4.66
N VAL A 288 1.37 -2.97 -3.73
CA VAL A 288 1.36 -3.24 -2.30
C VAL A 288 1.04 -1.95 -1.55
N VAL A 289 -0.07 -1.94 -0.81
CA VAL A 289 -0.49 -0.75 -0.06
C VAL A 289 0.40 -0.53 1.15
N CYS A 290 0.80 0.72 1.31
CA CYS A 290 1.53 1.20 2.48
C CYS A 290 0.59 1.82 3.51
N GLU A 291 -0.38 2.62 3.07
CA GLU A 291 -1.38 3.27 3.91
C GLU A 291 -2.56 3.83 3.08
N VAL A 292 -3.70 4.06 3.74
CA VAL A 292 -4.82 4.85 3.22
C VAL A 292 -4.96 6.08 4.10
N ASN A 293 -4.94 7.26 3.49
CA ASN A 293 -5.01 8.53 4.18
C ASN A 293 -6.39 9.16 4.00
N PHE A 294 -7.07 9.46 5.11
CA PHE A 294 -8.21 10.37 5.11
C PHE A 294 -7.72 11.82 5.06
N SER A 295 -8.49 12.70 4.42
CA SER A 295 -8.19 14.12 4.28
C SER A 295 -6.74 14.39 3.82
N PRO A 296 -6.32 13.81 2.67
CA PRO A 296 -4.96 13.93 2.21
C PRO A 296 -4.60 15.36 1.81
N ASP A 297 -3.32 15.69 1.89
CA ASP A 297 -2.77 16.90 1.31
C ASP A 297 -2.97 16.92 -0.21
N CYS A 298 -3.75 17.90 -0.67
CA CYS A 298 -4.13 18.09 -2.07
C CYS A 298 -3.50 19.35 -2.69
N GLU A 299 -2.47 19.95 -2.07
CA GLU A 299 -1.87 21.20 -2.55
C GLU A 299 -1.34 21.05 -3.99
N ARG A 300 -0.59 19.96 -4.26
CA ARG A 300 -0.08 19.64 -5.61
C ARG A 300 -1.22 19.33 -6.58
N ALA A 301 -2.28 18.67 -6.12
CA ALA A 301 -3.43 18.37 -6.96
C ALA A 301 -4.11 19.67 -7.44
N CYS A 302 -4.34 20.63 -6.53
CA CYS A 302 -4.93 21.92 -6.88
C CYS A 302 -4.01 22.78 -7.74
N ARG A 303 -2.69 22.74 -7.48
CA ARG A 303 -1.69 23.51 -8.25
C ARG A 303 -1.62 23.06 -9.71
N TYR A 304 -1.55 21.75 -9.95
CA TYR A 304 -1.33 21.20 -11.30
C TYR A 304 -2.63 20.84 -12.02
N HIS A 305 -3.73 20.64 -11.29
CA HIS A 305 -5.05 20.36 -11.83
C HIS A 305 -6.07 21.29 -11.17
N PRO A 306 -6.24 22.54 -11.66
CA PRO A 306 -7.13 23.54 -11.04
C PRO A 306 -8.60 23.09 -10.91
N ASN A 307 -9.05 22.16 -11.76
CA ASN A 307 -10.38 21.57 -11.70
C ASN A 307 -10.50 20.37 -10.74
N PHE A 308 -9.44 20.01 -10.02
CA PHE A 308 -9.41 18.82 -9.15
C PHE A 308 -10.61 18.74 -8.20
N PHE A 309 -10.86 19.80 -7.42
CA PHE A 309 -12.02 19.80 -6.53
C PHE A 309 -13.34 19.92 -7.30
N ASN A 310 -13.39 20.61 -8.45
CA ASN A 310 -14.60 20.64 -9.28
C ASN A 310 -15.00 19.22 -9.73
N ASP A 311 -14.03 18.40 -10.14
CA ASP A 311 -14.24 16.99 -10.50
C ASP A 311 -14.70 16.16 -9.29
N VAL A 312 -14.02 16.31 -8.15
CA VAL A 312 -14.35 15.61 -6.90
C VAL A 312 -15.77 15.94 -6.46
N TYR A 313 -16.14 17.22 -6.45
CA TYR A 313 -17.47 17.66 -6.05
C TYR A 313 -18.54 17.21 -7.04
N SER A 314 -18.25 17.31 -8.34
CA SER A 314 -19.12 16.84 -9.41
C SER A 314 -19.41 15.34 -9.30
N CYS A 315 -18.38 14.56 -9.01
CA CYS A 315 -18.51 13.11 -8.84
C CYS A 315 -19.22 12.75 -7.52
N LEU A 316 -18.78 13.27 -6.37
CA LEU A 316 -19.28 12.80 -5.08
C LEU A 316 -20.62 13.40 -4.66
N PHE A 317 -20.88 14.67 -4.99
CA PHE A 317 -21.99 15.43 -4.38
C PHE A 317 -23.03 15.91 -5.39
N LEU A 318 -22.67 16.04 -6.67
CA LEU A 318 -23.61 16.40 -7.75
C LEU A 318 -24.06 15.19 -8.57
N ASP A 319 -23.56 14.00 -8.24
CA ASP A 319 -23.87 12.73 -8.92
C ASP A 319 -23.71 12.76 -10.45
N ARG A 320 -22.81 13.61 -10.97
CA ARG A 320 -22.57 13.72 -12.41
C ARG A 320 -21.94 12.44 -12.98
N SER A 321 -22.13 12.23 -14.28
CA SER A 321 -21.52 11.11 -15.01
C SER A 321 -19.99 11.15 -14.84
N PRO A 322 -19.33 9.99 -14.64
CA PRO A 322 -17.88 9.88 -14.64
C PRO A 322 -17.23 10.43 -15.91
N ASP A 323 -17.91 10.40 -17.05
CA ASP A 323 -17.40 10.94 -18.33
C ASP A 323 -17.22 12.46 -18.31
N LEU A 324 -17.91 13.15 -17.39
CA LEU A 324 -17.82 14.59 -17.19
C LEU A 324 -16.83 14.98 -16.08
N CYS A 325 -16.20 14.00 -15.44
CA CYS A 325 -15.23 14.19 -14.36
C CYS A 325 -13.92 13.51 -14.73
N ASN A 326 -12.81 13.97 -14.17
CA ASN A 326 -11.51 13.33 -14.40
C ASN A 326 -11.32 12.05 -13.54
N VAL A 327 -12.23 11.07 -13.66
CA VAL A 327 -12.25 9.85 -12.83
C VAL A 327 -12.48 8.57 -13.65
N HIS A 328 -12.00 7.43 -13.15
CA HIS A 328 -12.38 6.08 -13.58
C HIS A 328 -13.38 5.48 -12.58
N LYS A 329 -14.45 4.88 -13.07
CA LYS A 329 -15.36 4.07 -12.24
C LYS A 329 -14.75 2.68 -12.03
N LEU A 330 -14.63 2.25 -10.78
CA LEU A 330 -14.01 0.98 -10.40
C LEU A 330 -15.01 -0.13 -10.08
N THR A 331 -16.22 0.22 -9.59
CA THR A 331 -17.28 -0.74 -9.22
C THR A 331 -18.66 -0.32 -9.68
#